data_AF-A0A7Y0BJ45-F1
#
_entry.id   AF-A0A7Y0BJ45-F1
#
_cell.length_a   1.000
_cell.length_b   1.000
_cell.length_c   1.000
_cell.angle_alpha   90.00
_cell.angle_beta   90.00
_cell.angle_gamma   90.00
#
_symmetry.space_group_name_H-M   'P 1'
#
loop_
_entity.id
_entity.type
_entity.pdbx_description
1 polymer ?
#
loop_
_entity_poly.entity_id
_entity_poly.type
_entity_poly.pdbx_seq_one_letter_code
_entity_poly.pdbx_strand_id
1 'polypeptide(L)'
;MVLKDFPGPKAQIHYAEGAPDFYCDLIELFAELLAPEQKRAPAAVFVQDMAKTDWDHPVANWIDAKTAFYVTGSRKRGSMGPTFGSFASMQDAEKFSQKEGGKVMRFDQITPAMVNLTGGVVNDTSMSR
;
A
#
# COMPACT_ATOMS: atom_id res chain seq x y z
N MET A 1 1.41 9.66 18.30
CA MET A 1 1.83 8.80 17.17
C MET A 1 1.64 9.59 15.90
N VAL A 2 2.72 10.07 15.29
CA VAL A 2 2.64 10.87 14.06
C VAL A 2 2.87 9.93 12.89
N LEU A 3 1.84 9.73 12.07
CA LEU A 3 1.81 8.84 10.90
C LEU A 3 3.04 9.00 9.98
N LYS A 4 3.67 10.19 9.98
CA LYS A 4 4.77 10.60 9.11
C LYS A 4 6.14 10.02 9.49
N ASP A 5 6.30 9.51 10.71
CA ASP A 5 7.60 9.07 11.22
C ASP A 5 7.96 7.63 10.79
N PHE A 6 7.09 6.98 10.02
CA PHE A 6 7.27 5.60 9.61
C PHE A 6 7.53 5.45 8.11
N PRO A 7 8.38 4.48 7.70
CA PRO A 7 8.70 4.26 6.29
C PRO A 7 7.50 3.77 5.48
N GLY A 8 7.61 3.90 4.16
CA GLY A 8 6.65 3.43 3.16
C GLY A 8 5.48 4.38 2.92
N PRO A 9 4.77 4.24 1.78
CA PRO A 9 3.68 5.14 1.43
C PRO A 9 2.58 5.17 2.48
N LYS A 10 2.08 6.37 2.76
CA LYS A 10 0.87 6.59 3.55
C LYS A 10 -0.34 6.67 2.64
N ALA A 11 -1.51 6.47 3.24
CA ALA A 11 -2.78 6.63 2.55
C ALA A 11 -3.81 7.38 3.37
N GLN A 12 -4.83 7.86 2.69
CA GLN A 12 -5.99 8.47 3.30
C GLN A 12 -7.27 8.10 2.55
N ILE A 13 -8.30 7.77 3.31
CA ILE A 13 -9.66 7.56 2.80
C ILE A 13 -10.51 8.77 3.19
N HIS A 14 -11.19 9.35 2.21
CA HIS A 14 -12.17 10.41 2.38
C HIS A 14 -13.56 9.85 2.16
N TYR A 15 -14.46 10.10 3.10
CA TYR A 15 -15.89 9.76 2.98
C TYR A 15 -16.71 11.00 2.62
N ALA A 16 -18.00 10.81 2.33
CA ALA A 16 -18.90 11.93 2.04
C ALA A 16 -18.95 12.98 3.17
N GLU A 17 -18.76 12.55 4.42
CA GLU A 17 -18.80 13.40 5.61
C GLU A 17 -17.77 12.95 6.65
N GLY A 18 -17.21 13.91 7.38
CA GLY A 18 -16.23 13.70 8.45
C GLY A 18 -14.80 14.01 8.04
N ALA A 19 -13.86 13.76 8.96
CA ALA A 19 -12.43 13.85 8.69
C ALA A 19 -11.96 12.61 7.90
N PRO A 20 -10.87 12.72 7.12
CA PRO A 20 -10.29 11.57 6.45
C PRO A 20 -9.63 10.61 7.45
N ASP A 21 -9.75 9.32 7.16
CA ASP A 21 -9.02 8.28 7.87
C ASP A 21 -7.63 8.14 7.24
N PHE A 22 -6.60 8.01 8.08
CA PHE A 22 -5.21 7.88 7.65
C PHE A 22 -4.65 6.50 7.95
N TYR A 23 -3.86 5.97 7.01
CA TYR A 23 -3.24 4.64 7.11
C TYR A 23 -1.73 4.78 7.02
N CYS A 24 -1.04 4.08 7.93
CA CYS A 24 0.42 4.06 8.00
C CYS A 24 1.06 3.18 6.91
N ASP A 25 0.25 2.31 6.31
CA ASP A 25 0.68 1.29 5.38
C ASP A 25 -0.40 0.96 4.35
N LEU A 26 0.01 0.54 3.16
CA LEU A 26 -0.93 0.23 2.08
C LEU A 26 -1.57 -1.16 2.23
N ILE A 27 -1.00 -2.09 3.00
CA ILE A 27 -1.65 -3.37 3.26
C ILE A 27 -2.97 -3.13 4.02
N GLU A 28 -2.94 -2.30 5.07
CA GLU A 28 -4.15 -1.92 5.83
C GLU A 28 -5.16 -1.18 4.96
N LEU A 29 -4.69 -0.22 4.14
CA LEU A 29 -5.58 0.50 3.21
C LEU A 29 -6.36 -0.48 2.33
N PHE A 30 -5.66 -1.40 1.67
CA PHE A 30 -6.32 -2.32 0.75
C PHE A 30 -7.15 -3.39 1.47
N ALA A 31 -6.73 -3.83 2.65
CA ALA A 31 -7.54 -4.71 3.49
C ALA A 31 -8.89 -4.05 3.83
N GLU A 32 -8.87 -2.76 4.19
CA GLU A 32 -10.08 -1.97 4.43
C GLU A 32 -10.94 -1.87 3.17
N LEU A 33 -10.37 -1.43 2.05
CA LEU A 33 -11.10 -1.23 0.79
C LEU A 33 -11.71 -2.52 0.21
N LEU A 34 -11.10 -3.67 0.48
CA LEU A 34 -11.54 -4.98 -0.02
C LEU A 34 -12.41 -5.73 0.97
N ALA A 35 -12.63 -5.22 2.19
CA ALA A 35 -13.46 -5.87 3.18
C ALA A 35 -14.95 -5.88 2.71
N PRO A 36 -15.62 -7.04 2.67
CA PRO A 36 -17.01 -7.13 2.23
C PRO A 36 -17.98 -6.43 3.19
N GLU A 37 -17.56 -6.21 4.44
CA GLU A 37 -18.33 -5.51 5.47
C GLU A 37 -18.13 -3.99 5.46
N GLN A 38 -17.49 -3.42 4.44
CA GLN A 38 -17.30 -1.96 4.31
C GLN A 38 -18.63 -1.21 4.48
N LYS A 39 -18.84 -0.63 5.67
CA LYS A 39 -20.10 0.03 6.05
C LYS A 39 -20.27 1.40 5.41
N ARG A 40 -19.18 2.03 4.94
CA ARG A 40 -19.17 3.37 4.36
C ARG A 40 -18.36 3.37 3.07
N ALA A 41 -19.00 3.71 1.96
CA ALA A 41 -18.31 3.81 0.68
C ALA A 41 -17.33 5.00 0.68
N PRO A 42 -16.05 4.80 0.31
CA PRO A 42 -15.10 5.89 0.09
C PRO A 42 -15.57 6.84 -1.01
N ALA A 43 -15.55 8.14 -0.73
CA ALA A 43 -15.75 9.19 -1.74
C ALA A 43 -14.48 9.44 -2.55
N ALA A 44 -13.31 9.40 -1.89
CA ALA A 44 -12.00 9.47 -2.54
C ALA A 44 -10.96 8.70 -1.73
N VAL A 45 -9.93 8.19 -2.40
CA VAL A 45 -8.82 7.48 -1.78
C VAL A 45 -7.53 8.02 -2.36
N PHE A 46 -6.58 8.39 -1.49
CA PHE A 46 -5.29 8.89 -1.90
C PHE A 46 -4.15 8.10 -1.28
N VAL A 47 -3.08 7.95 -2.05
CA VAL A 47 -1.80 7.34 -1.63
C VAL A 47 -0.67 8.30 -1.93
N GLN A 48 0.49 8.15 -1.27
CA GLN A 48 1.66 8.97 -1.57
C GLN A 48 2.43 8.47 -2.80
N ASP A 49 2.87 9.39 -3.65
CA ASP A 49 3.72 9.08 -4.79
C ASP A 49 5.18 8.89 -4.35
N MET A 50 5.61 7.64 -4.27
CA MET A 50 6.95 7.26 -3.81
C MET A 50 8.06 7.59 -4.81
N ALA A 51 7.73 8.09 -6.01
CA ALA A 51 8.72 8.72 -6.89
C ALA A 51 9.10 10.14 -6.43
N LYS A 52 8.26 10.78 -5.61
CA LYS A 52 8.40 12.19 -5.20
C LYS A 52 8.55 12.36 -3.68
N THR A 53 8.54 11.26 -2.94
CA THR A 53 8.71 11.26 -1.48
C THR A 53 9.88 10.38 -1.07
N ASP A 54 10.52 10.76 0.03
CA ASP A 54 11.48 9.88 0.68
C ASP A 54 10.76 8.63 1.22
N TRP A 55 11.42 7.47 1.13
CA TRP A 55 10.81 6.22 1.57
C TRP A 55 10.75 6.12 3.10
N ASP A 56 11.75 6.63 3.80
CA ASP A 56 11.88 6.47 5.25
C ASP A 56 11.11 7.56 6.01
N HIS A 57 10.99 8.75 5.42
CA HIS A 57 10.23 9.89 5.95
C HIS A 57 9.29 10.50 4.88
N PRO A 58 8.23 9.79 4.48
CA PRO A 58 7.38 10.22 3.38
C PRO A 58 6.46 11.37 3.78
N VAL A 59 6.47 12.45 2.98
CA VAL A 59 5.69 13.65 3.21
C VAL A 59 5.01 14.14 1.94
N ALA A 60 3.75 14.58 2.07
CA ALA A 60 2.94 15.13 0.96
C ALA A 60 2.80 14.20 -0.26
N ASN A 61 2.62 14.77 -1.46
CA ASN A 61 2.51 14.09 -2.76
C ASN A 61 1.38 13.06 -2.86
N TRP A 62 0.18 13.46 -2.45
CA TRP A 62 -1.02 12.63 -2.57
C TRP A 62 -1.49 12.51 -4.03
N ILE A 63 -1.74 11.28 -4.46
CA ILE A 63 -2.27 10.93 -5.78
C ILE A 63 -3.51 10.04 -5.63
N ASP A 64 -4.40 10.06 -6.63
CA ASP A 64 -5.60 9.21 -6.63
C ASP A 64 -5.20 7.73 -6.71
N ALA A 65 -5.57 6.98 -5.68
CA ALA A 65 -5.25 5.57 -5.54
C ALA A 65 -5.78 4.72 -6.71
N LYS A 66 -6.96 5.02 -7.25
CA LYS A 66 -7.58 4.23 -8.32
C LYS A 66 -6.82 4.35 -9.64
N THR A 67 -6.08 5.44 -9.83
CA THR A 67 -5.27 5.70 -11.03
C THR A 67 -3.79 5.36 -10.86
N ALA A 68 -3.35 5.11 -9.64
CA ALA A 68 -1.96 4.84 -9.32
C ALA A 68 -1.50 3.46 -9.79
N PHE A 69 -0.16 3.33 -9.89
CA PHE A 69 0.53 2.07 -10.11
C PHE A 69 1.17 1.60 -8.82
N TYR A 70 1.11 0.30 -8.59
CA TYR A 70 1.57 -0.32 -7.36
C TYR A 70 2.68 -1.32 -7.63
N VAL A 71 3.66 -1.40 -6.73
CA VAL A 71 4.69 -2.45 -6.77
C VAL A 71 4.59 -3.28 -5.50
N THR A 72 4.32 -4.58 -5.66
CA THR A 72 4.28 -5.55 -4.57
C THR A 72 5.48 -6.48 -4.61
N GLY A 73 5.88 -7.04 -3.45
CA GLY A 73 7.00 -7.98 -3.36
C GLY A 73 8.38 -7.36 -3.55
N SER A 74 8.50 -6.03 -3.39
CA SER A 74 9.80 -5.36 -3.38
C SER A 74 10.57 -5.63 -2.08
N ARG A 75 11.88 -5.37 -2.08
CA ARG A 75 12.71 -5.45 -0.86
C ARG A 75 12.42 -4.33 0.15
N LYS A 76 11.79 -3.24 -0.30
CA LYS A 76 11.43 -2.12 0.56
C LYS A 76 10.25 -2.49 1.47
N ARG A 77 10.30 -2.02 2.71
CA ARG A 77 9.33 -2.32 3.76
C ARG A 77 8.68 -1.04 4.27
N GLY A 78 7.41 -1.14 4.67
CA GLY A 78 6.69 -0.11 5.40
C GLY A 78 6.82 -0.30 6.91
N SER A 79 5.99 0.41 7.68
CA SER A 79 5.96 0.37 9.14
C SER A 79 5.78 -1.05 9.72
N MET A 80 5.05 -1.93 9.01
CA MET A 80 4.68 -3.26 9.48
C MET A 80 5.32 -4.41 8.70
N GLY A 81 6.32 -4.12 7.85
CA GLY A 81 7.00 -5.14 7.04
C GLY A 81 6.74 -4.98 5.55
N PRO A 82 6.58 -6.07 4.77
CA PRO A 82 6.32 -6.00 3.34
C PRO A 82 5.11 -5.11 3.03
N THR A 83 5.24 -4.25 2.02
CA THR A 83 4.18 -3.30 1.64
C THR A 83 4.16 -3.08 0.12
N PHE A 84 3.18 -2.33 -0.35
CA PHE A 84 3.12 -1.81 -1.71
C PHE A 84 3.90 -0.48 -1.80
N GLY A 85 4.67 -0.29 -2.87
CA GLY A 85 5.05 1.04 -3.32
C GLY A 85 3.97 1.62 -4.23
N SER A 86 3.65 2.90 -4.12
CA SER A 86 2.65 3.58 -4.98
C SER A 86 3.28 4.69 -5.81
N PHE A 87 2.89 4.79 -7.07
CA PHE A 87 3.50 5.68 -8.07
C PHE A 87 2.45 6.32 -8.98
N ALA A 88 2.66 7.59 -9.32
CA ALA A 88 1.77 8.30 -10.24
C ALA A 88 1.89 7.83 -11.70
N SER A 89 3.02 7.21 -12.06
CA SER A 89 3.30 6.77 -13.43
C SER A 89 3.77 5.31 -13.47
N MET A 90 3.42 4.61 -14.54
CA MET A 90 3.90 3.25 -14.80
C MET A 90 5.43 3.22 -14.91
N GLN A 91 6.01 4.22 -15.56
CA GLN A 91 7.46 4.31 -15.74
C GLN A 91 8.20 4.35 -14.40
N ASP A 92 7.70 5.10 -13.41
CA ASP A 92 8.37 5.19 -12.11
C ASP A 92 8.17 3.92 -11.28
N ALA A 93 7.00 3.28 -11.39
CA ALA A 93 6.77 1.96 -10.81
C ALA A 93 7.72 0.90 -11.40
N GLU A 94 7.94 0.91 -12.71
CA GLU A 94 8.88 0.00 -13.39
C GLU A 94 10.33 0.26 -12.97
N LYS A 95 10.77 1.51 -12.92
CA LYS A 95 12.11 1.88 -12.42
C LYS A 95 12.31 1.38 -10.99
N PHE A 96 11.33 1.59 -10.13
CA PHE A 96 11.38 1.11 -8.75
C PHE A 96 11.44 -0.41 -8.71
N SER A 97 10.60 -1.11 -9.48
CA SER A 97 10.56 -2.56 -9.55
C SER A 97 11.88 -3.16 -10.07
N GLN A 98 12.55 -2.51 -11.02
CA GLN A 98 13.86 -2.92 -11.50
C GLN A 98 14.95 -2.77 -10.42
N LYS A 99 14.88 -1.69 -9.64
CA LYS A 99 15.85 -1.39 -8.59
C LYS A 99 15.65 -2.26 -7.35
N GLU A 100 14.41 -2.37 -6.89
CA GLU A 100 14.04 -2.95 -5.59
C GLU A 100 13.38 -4.33 -5.69
N GLY A 101 13.18 -4.83 -6.90
CA GLY A 101 12.40 -6.04 -7.16
C GLY A 101 10.89 -5.80 -7.04
N GLY A 102 10.14 -6.88 -7.20
CA GLY A 102 8.68 -6.87 -7.12
C GLY A 102 8.00 -6.90 -8.49
N LYS A 103 6.68 -6.69 -8.47
CA LYS A 103 5.81 -6.71 -9.64
C LYS A 103 4.94 -5.45 -9.68
N VAL A 104 4.95 -4.78 -10.84
CA VAL A 104 4.07 -3.64 -11.13
C VAL A 104 2.64 -4.12 -11.37
N MET A 105 1.67 -3.41 -10.80
CA MET A 105 0.25 -3.72 -10.84
C MET A 105 -0.60 -2.45 -10.86
N ARG A 106 -1.83 -2.56 -11.35
CA ARG A 106 -2.87 -1.53 -11.24
C ARG A 106 -3.77 -1.79 -10.02
N PHE A 107 -4.49 -0.76 -9.59
CA PHE A 107 -5.41 -0.81 -8.44
C PHE A 107 -6.39 -2.00 -8.50
N ASP A 108 -7.01 -2.23 -9.66
CA ASP A 108 -7.99 -3.29 -9.91
C ASP A 108 -7.42 -4.72 -9.90
N GLN A 109 -6.10 -4.85 -9.93
CA GLN A 109 -5.41 -6.15 -9.86
C GLN A 109 -5.09 -6.56 -8.41
N ILE A 110 -5.31 -5.68 -7.45
CA ILE A 110 -5.03 -5.94 -6.03
C ILE A 110 -6.19 -6.77 -5.46
N THR A 111 -5.84 -7.89 -4.83
CA THR A 111 -6.81 -8.88 -4.36
C THR A 111 -6.73 -9.08 -2.85
N PRO A 112 -7.80 -9.57 -2.20
CA PRO A 112 -7.79 -9.82 -0.76
C PRO A 112 -6.64 -10.74 -0.30
N ALA A 113 -6.25 -11.71 -1.14
CA ALA A 113 -5.17 -12.64 -0.85
C ALA A 113 -3.80 -11.95 -0.71
N MET A 114 -3.61 -10.80 -1.37
CA MET A 114 -2.34 -10.03 -1.33
C MET A 114 -2.21 -9.16 -0.08
N VAL A 115 -3.33 -8.87 0.59
CA VAL A 115 -3.40 -7.96 1.74
C VAL A 115 -3.84 -8.66 3.00
N ASN A 116 -3.69 -9.99 3.02
CA ASN A 116 -4.15 -10.79 4.13
C ASN A 116 -3.25 -10.56 5.36
N LEU A 117 -3.76 -9.76 6.30
CA LEU A 117 -3.13 -9.47 7.58
C LEU A 117 -3.04 -10.70 8.53
N THR A 118 -3.70 -11.83 8.21
CA THR A 118 -3.61 -13.06 9.00
C THR A 118 -2.42 -13.97 8.61
N GLY A 119 -1.52 -13.53 7.73
CA GLY A 119 -0.41 -14.33 7.18
C GLY A 119 0.78 -14.61 8.12
N GLY A 120 0.55 -14.61 9.43
CA GLY A 120 1.53 -14.97 10.46
C GLY A 120 1.54 -16.46 10.84
N VAL A 121 1.12 -17.35 9.95
CA VAL A 121 1.41 -18.79 10.06
C VAL A 121 2.08 -19.22 8.77
N VAL A 122 3.41 -19.04 8.74
CA VAL A 122 4.25 -19.89 7.91
C VAL A 122 4.06 -21.30 8.48
N ASN A 123 3.16 -22.08 7.90
CA ASN A 123 3.22 -23.53 8.08
C ASN A 123 4.51 -23.97 7.39
N ASP A 124 5.59 -24.01 8.16
CA ASP A 124 6.89 -24.56 7.79
C ASP A 124 6.67 -26.06 7.52
N THR A 125 6.18 -26.37 6.33
CA THR A 125 5.98 -27.74 5.87
C THR A 125 7.22 -28.17 5.10
N SER A 126 8.38 -28.03 5.74
CA SER A 126 9.59 -28.74 5.34
C SER A 126 10.45 -29.09 6.55
N MET A 127 9.98 -30.04 7.35
CA MET A 127 10.88 -31.05 7.90
C MET A 127 10.40 -32.41 7.40
N SER A 128 10.88 -32.77 6.20
CA SER A 128 10.80 -34.12 5.68
C SER A 128 11.80 -35.01 6.42
N ARG A 129 11.26 -36.12 6.95
CA ARG A 129 11.89 -37.41 7.32
C ARG A 129 12.78 -37.45 8.57
#